data_AF-A0A0C1F1H3-F1
#
_entry.id   AF-A0A0C1F1H3-F1
#
_cell.length_a   1.000
_cell.length_b   1.000
_cell.length_c   1.000
_cell.angle_alpha   90.00
_cell.angle_beta   90.00
_cell.angle_gamma   90.00
#
_symmetry.space_group_name_H-M   'P 1'
#
loop_
_entity.id
_entity.type
_entity.pdbx_description
1 polymer ?
#
loop_
_entity_poly.entity_id
_entity_poly.type
_entity_poly.pdbx_seq_one_letter_code
_entity_poly.pdbx_strand_id
1 'polypeptide(L)'
;MTLLYTFLILNILAFIITAYDKRLAITHKKRISEETLLSFAAVGGTIGSALAMYIFRHKTAKKYYLFKFYRIVFIQIIIAVGLFYFYEKIFI
;
A
#
# COMPACT_ATOMS: atom_id res chain seq x y z
N MET A 1 12.26 16.59 8.50
CA MET A 1 13.17 15.74 7.70
C MET A 1 12.98 14.25 7.97
N THR A 2 12.96 13.80 9.23
CA THR A 2 12.86 12.37 9.59
C THR A 2 11.60 11.64 9.09
N LEU A 3 10.44 12.31 9.13
CA LEU A 3 9.16 11.76 8.63
C LEU A 3 9.15 11.46 7.12
N LEU A 4 9.88 12.25 6.33
CA LEU A 4 9.91 12.06 4.88
C LEU A 4 10.70 10.79 4.52
N TYR A 5 11.83 10.57 5.20
CA TYR A 5 12.67 9.39 4.99
C TYR A 5 11.98 8.09 5.39
N THR A 6 11.27 8.07 6.52
CA THR A 6 10.53 6.87 6.94
C THR A 6 9.41 6.53 5.96
N PHE A 7 8.71 7.54 5.43
CA PHE A 7 7.69 7.34 4.41
C PHE A 7 8.28 6.79 3.09
N LEU A 8 9.45 7.30 2.68
CA LEU A 8 10.15 6.81 1.50
C LEU A 8 10.55 5.33 1.64
N ILE A 9 11.12 4.97 2.79
CA ILE A 9 11.55 3.60 3.09
C ILE A 9 10.36 2.64 3.10
N LEU A 10 9.24 3.02 3.74
CA LEU A 10 8.03 2.20 3.75
C LEU A 10 7.47 1.95 2.34
N ASN A 11 7.48 2.96 1.48
CA ASN A 11 7.04 2.80 0.10
C ASN A 11 7.99 1.91 -0.71
N ILE A 12 9.31 2.05 -0.52
CA ILE A 12 10.29 1.17 -1.17
C ILE A 12 10.12 -0.28 -0.69
N LEU A 13 9.94 -0.51 0.61
CA LEU A 13 9.71 -1.85 1.15
C LEU A 13 8.43 -2.47 0.59
N ALA A 14 7.33 -1.73 0.56
CA ALA A 14 6.06 -2.19 0.00
C ALA A 14 6.17 -2.50 -1.50
N PHE A 15 6.94 -1.69 -2.24
CA PHE A 15 7.27 -1.96 -3.64
C PHE A 15 8.05 -3.27 -3.79
N ILE A 16 9.11 -3.46 -3.01
CA ILE A 16 9.96 -4.67 -3.06
C ILE A 16 9.15 -5.92 -2.72
N ILE A 17 8.31 -5.89 -1.69
CA ILE A 17 7.48 -7.04 -1.29
C ILE A 17 6.51 -7.41 -2.41
N THR A 18 5.88 -6.41 -3.04
CA THR A 18 4.95 -6.63 -4.15
C THR A 18 5.68 -7.12 -5.41
N ALA A 19 6.89 -6.61 -5.67
CA ALA A 19 7.77 -7.10 -6.75
C ALA A 19 8.23 -8.55 -6.50
N TYR A 20 8.53 -8.88 -5.24
CA TYR A 20 8.97 -10.20 -4.82
C TYR A 20 7.84 -11.22 -4.97
N ASP A 21 6.58 -10.85 -4.65
CA ASP A 21 5.41 -11.69 -4.92
C ASP A 21 5.31 -12.11 -6.40
N LYS A 22 5.64 -11.21 -7.34
CA LYS A 22 5.73 -11.57 -8.78
C LYS A 22 6.85 -12.57 -9.05
N ARG A 23 8.04 -12.40 -8.47
CA ARG A 23 9.13 -13.39 -8.63
C ARG A 23 8.72 -14.76 -8.10
N LEU A 24 7.99 -14.82 -6.98
CA LEU A 24 7.46 -16.08 -6.45
C LEU A 24 6.41 -16.71 -7.38
N ALA A 25 5.57 -15.89 -8.01
CA ALA A 25 4.61 -16.38 -9.00
C ALA A 25 5.29 -16.99 -10.23
N ILE A 26 6.44 -16.43 -10.66
CA ILE A 26 7.24 -16.95 -11.78
C ILE A 26 7.98 -18.24 -11.38
N THR A 27 8.50 -18.31 -10.16
CA THR A 27 9.27 -19.47 -9.67
C THR A 27 8.39 -20.60 -9.11
N HIS A 28 7.07 -20.55 -9.33
CA HIS A 28 6.09 -21.51 -8.80
C HIS A 28 6.20 -21.77 -7.28
N LYS A 29 6.77 -20.82 -6.54
CA LYS A 29 6.87 -20.89 -5.07
C LYS A 29 5.57 -20.41 -4.42
N LYS A 30 5.41 -20.75 -3.13
CA LYS A 30 4.24 -20.37 -2.34
C LYS A 30 4.06 -18.85 -2.36
N ARG A 31 3.01 -18.38 -3.05
CA ARG A 31 2.69 -16.95 -3.18
C ARG A 31 2.46 -16.31 -1.82
N ILE A 32 2.77 -15.02 -1.70
CA ILE A 32 2.51 -14.28 -0.46
C ILE A 32 0.99 -14.05 -0.39
N SER A 33 0.42 -14.28 0.81
CA SER A 33 -1.00 -14.04 1.05
C SER A 33 -1.37 -12.61 0.68
N GLU A 34 -2.51 -12.47 0.00
CA GLU A 34 -3.05 -11.16 -0.40
C GLU A 34 -3.25 -10.24 0.82
N GLU A 35 -3.59 -10.81 1.97
CA GLU A 35 -3.74 -10.09 3.23
C GLU A 35 -2.44 -9.47 3.72
N THR A 36 -1.30 -10.16 3.58
CA THR A 36 0.00 -9.63 4.00
C THR A 36 0.39 -8.41 3.16
N LEU A 37 0.20 -8.46 1.83
CA LEU A 37 0.43 -7.29 0.98
C LEU A 37 -0.50 -6.13 1.35
N LEU A 38 -1.77 -6.42 1.62
CA LEU A 38 -2.74 -5.41 2.02
C LEU A 38 -2.37 -4.77 3.37
N SER A 39 -1.84 -5.54 4.33
CA SER A 39 -1.33 -5.00 5.59
C SER A 39 -0.16 -4.05 5.38
N PHE A 40 0.80 -4.38 4.50
CA PHE A 40 1.90 -3.48 4.17
C PHE A 40 1.42 -2.18 3.49
N ALA A 41 0.42 -2.28 2.60
CA ALA A 41 -0.22 -1.10 2.03
C ALA A 41 -0.93 -0.27 3.11
N ALA A 42 -1.65 -0.91 4.04
CA ALA A 42 -2.38 -0.25 5.12
C ALA A 42 -1.48 0.52 6.10
N VAL A 43 -0.26 0.03 6.36
CA VAL A 43 0.70 0.67 7.28
C VAL A 43 1.32 1.96 6.69
N GLY A 44 1.27 2.14 5.37
CA GLY A 44 1.84 3.33 4.70
C GLY A 44 2.57 3.05 3.39
N GLY A 45 2.59 1.79 2.95
CA GLY A 45 3.17 1.36 1.69
C GLY A 45 2.28 1.57 0.47
N THR A 46 1.19 2.31 0.59
CA THR A 46 0.12 2.40 -0.43
C THR A 46 0.65 2.86 -1.79
N ILE A 47 1.53 3.87 -1.82
CA ILE A 47 2.10 4.39 -3.07
C ILE A 47 3.06 3.37 -3.68
N GLY A 48 3.94 2.76 -2.88
CA GLY A 48 4.87 1.72 -3.32
C GLY A 48 4.18 0.47 -3.85
N SER A 49 3.15 -0.01 -3.16
CA SER A 49 2.33 -1.14 -3.61
C SER A 49 1.55 -0.81 -4.88
N ALA A 50 0.98 0.40 -5.01
CA ALA A 50 0.28 0.85 -6.22
C ALA A 50 1.24 0.91 -7.43
N LEU A 51 2.41 1.49 -7.25
CA LEU A 51 3.47 1.54 -8.27
C LEU A 51 3.91 0.15 -8.70
N ALA A 52 4.14 -0.75 -7.74
CA ALA A 52 4.50 -2.13 -8.05
C ALA A 52 3.39 -2.84 -8.83
N MET A 53 2.13 -2.72 -8.41
CA MET A 53 0.99 -3.31 -9.15
C MET A 53 0.92 -2.80 -10.58
N TYR A 54 1.14 -1.50 -10.79
CA TYR A 54 1.12 -0.87 -12.10
C TYR A 54 2.28 -1.35 -12.99
N ILE A 55 3.52 -1.27 -12.49
CA ILE A 55 4.73 -1.66 -13.24
C ILE A 55 4.72 -3.16 -13.57
N PHE A 56 4.40 -3.99 -12.58
CA PHE A 56 4.47 -5.42 -12.75
C PHE A 56 3.25 -6.01 -13.48
N ARG A 57 2.20 -5.21 -13.72
CA ARG A 57 0.86 -5.62 -14.25
C ARG A 57 0.36 -6.91 -13.59
N HIS A 58 0.74 -7.10 -12.33
CA HIS A 58 0.54 -8.33 -11.58
C HIS A 58 -0.57 -8.08 -10.58
N LYS A 59 -1.57 -8.98 -10.53
CA LYS A 59 -2.79 -8.87 -9.70
C LYS A 59 -3.75 -7.69 -10.00
N THR A 60 -3.57 -6.93 -11.08
CA THR A 60 -4.58 -5.93 -11.55
C THR A 60 -5.87 -6.56 -12.09
N ALA A 61 -5.84 -7.83 -12.50
CA ALA A 61 -7.01 -8.53 -13.03
C ALA A 61 -7.97 -9.06 -11.95
N LYS A 62 -7.51 -9.26 -10.71
CA LYS A 62 -8.38 -9.70 -9.61
C LYS A 62 -9.11 -8.51 -9.01
N LYS A 63 -10.31 -8.23 -9.51
CA LYS A 63 -11.20 -7.16 -9.01
C LYS A 63 -11.36 -7.19 -7.48
N TYR A 64 -11.42 -8.38 -6.87
CA TYR A 64 -11.53 -8.53 -5.42
C TYR A 64 -10.32 -7.98 -4.64
N TYR A 65 -9.11 -8.21 -5.14
CA TYR A 65 -7.89 -7.69 -4.54
C TYR A 65 -7.82 -6.16 -4.69
N LEU A 66 -8.15 -5.66 -5.88
CA LEU A 66 -8.19 -4.23 -6.18
C LEU A 66 -9.22 -3.51 -5.29
N PHE A 67 -10.40 -4.11 -5.07
CA PHE A 67 -11.42 -3.56 -4.19
C PHE A 67 -10.94 -3.48 -2.73
N LYS A 68 -10.28 -4.52 -2.22
CA LYS A 68 -9.67 -4.48 -0.87
C LYS A 68 -8.61 -3.38 -0.77
N PHE A 69 -7.78 -3.22 -1.79
CA PHE A 69 -6.75 -2.18 -1.82
C PHE A 69 -7.37 -0.77 -1.84
N TYR A 70 -8.34 -0.51 -2.71
CA TYR A 70 -9.05 0.77 -2.74
C TYR A 70 -9.78 1.07 -1.44
N ARG A 71 -10.36 0.07 -0.78
CA ARG A 71 -10.98 0.23 0.53
C ARG A 71 -9.98 0.74 1.58
N ILE A 72 -8.76 0.22 1.58
CA ILE A 72 -7.69 0.65 2.50
C ILE A 72 -7.28 2.10 2.19
N VAL A 73 -7.08 2.43 0.91
CA VAL A 73 -6.78 3.80 0.46
C VAL A 73 -7.88 4.76 0.93
N PHE A 74 -9.14 4.38 0.75
CA PHE A 74 -10.29 5.21 1.13
C PHE A 74 -10.33 5.46 2.65
N ILE A 75 -10.09 4.42 3.45
CA ILE A 75 -9.99 4.54 4.92
C ILE A 75 -8.83 5.46 5.32
N GLN A 76 -7.66 5.33 4.69
CA GLN A 76 -6.52 6.22 4.96
C GLN A 76 -6.84 7.68 4.63
N ILE A 77 -7.53 7.95 3.52
CA ILE A 77 -7.96 9.31 3.14
C ILE A 77 -8.93 9.88 4.17
N ILE A 78 -9.95 9.11 4.60
CA ILE A 78 -10.90 9.56 5.62
C ILE A 78 -10.19 9.90 6.92
N ILE A 79 -9.26 9.06 7.37
CA ILE A 79 -8.49 9.30 8.60
C ILE A 79 -7.63 10.55 8.44
N ALA A 80 -6.94 10.71 7.31
CA ALA A 80 -6.10 11.87 7.05
C ALA A 80 -6.90 13.18 7.01
N VAL A 81 -8.06 13.19 6.34
CA VAL A 81 -8.95 14.36 6.28
C VAL A 81 -9.56 14.65 7.65
N GLY A 82 -10.00 13.63 8.38
CA GLY A 82 -10.53 13.78 9.74
C GLY A 82 -9.48 14.34 10.72
N LEU A 83 -8.25 13.85 10.65
CA LEU A 83 -7.13 14.38 11.43
C LEU A 83 -6.80 15.82 11.03
N PHE A 84 -6.78 16.14 9.74
CA PHE A 84 -6.54 17.50 9.26
C PHE A 84 -7.61 18.48 9.79
N TYR A 85 -8.88 18.10 9.68
CA TYR A 85 -10.00 18.91 10.16
C TYR A 85 -9.99 19.07 11.69
N PHE A 86 -9.65 18.00 12.42
CA PHE A 86 -9.47 18.05 13.86
C PHE A 86 -8.28 18.91 14.28
N TYR A 87 -7.17 18.88 13.54
CA TYR A 87 -5.99 19.69 13.80
C TYR A 87 -6.26 21.18 13.55
N GLU A 88 -6.94 21.53 12.46
CA GLU A 88 -7.40 22.92 12.23
C GLU A 88 -8.29 23.41 13.37
N LYS A 89 -9.23 22.59 13.84
CA LYS A 89 -10.17 22.98 14.90
C LYS A 89 -9.53 23.11 16.29
N ILE A 90 -8.37 22.50 16.52
CA ILE A 90 -7.65 22.54 17.80
C ILE A 90 -6.63 23.67 17.86
N PHE A 91 -6.13 24.13 16.70
CA PHE A 91 -5.04 25.08 16.60
C PHE A 91 -5.46 26.47 16.09
N ILE A 92 -6.74 26.65 15.76
CA ILE A 92 -7.42 27.94 15.49
C ILE A 92 -8.47 28.16 16.57
#